data_AF-A0A6S7KXM3-F1
#
_entry.id   AF-A0A6S7KXM3-F1
#
_cell.length_a   1.000
_cell.length_b   1.000
_cell.length_c   1.000
_cell.angle_alpha   90.00
_cell.angle_beta   90.00
_cell.angle_gamma   90.00
#
_symmetry.space_group_name_H-M   'P 1'
#
loop_
_entity.id
_entity.type
_entity.pdbx_description
1 polymer ?
#
loop_
_entity_poly.entity_id
_entity_poly.type
_entity_poly.pdbx_seq_one_letter_code
_entity_poly.pdbx_strand_id
1 'polypeptide(L)'
;MQSLLQKPFVKSKTKDHVCYLERRLKQWLKGDIKALINEGKCIQRHLISQTNMPFEYKKITRGFSRLMLQGKVHQAVRLISIADKRDALIHDVDSNGNAIWKTTREILLEKHPEGKTPIPETLLSDTEFDQTCFDPIIFERLTGESIKQAAMRTNGAAGPSGVDAFGWRRFCSSSKSASTDL
;
A
#
# COMPACT_ATOMS: atom_id res chain seq x y z
N MET A 1 18.52 12.95 22.06
CA MET A 1 17.38 12.35 22.80
C MET A 1 16.03 12.74 22.18
N GLN A 2 15.80 12.47 20.89
CA GLN A 2 14.53 12.82 20.22
C GLN A 2 13.57 11.62 20.03
N SER A 3 14.03 10.38 20.23
CA SER A 3 13.22 9.17 19.99
C SER A 3 12.16 8.92 21.08
N LEU A 4 12.44 9.26 22.34
CA LEU A 4 11.56 8.91 23.46
C LEU A 4 10.20 9.64 23.40
N LEU A 5 10.20 10.88 22.92
CA LEU A 5 9.02 11.76 22.85
C LEU A 5 8.38 11.82 21.45
N GLN A 6 8.83 10.97 20.53
CA GLN A 6 8.30 10.95 19.17
C GLN A 6 6.84 10.47 19.16
N LYS A 7 5.98 11.17 18.42
CA LYS A 7 4.58 10.73 18.23
C LYS A 7 4.57 9.39 17.50
N PRO A 8 3.85 8.38 17.99
CA PRO A 8 3.81 7.04 17.37
C PRO A 8 3.17 7.07 15.97
N PHE A 9 2.21 7.96 15.74
CA PHE A 9 1.55 8.18 14.44
C PHE A 9 0.84 9.55 14.41
N VAL A 10 0.46 10.02 13.20
CA VAL A 10 -0.07 11.37 12.93
C VAL A 10 -1.25 11.77 13.82
N LYS A 11 -2.22 10.87 14.03
CA LYS A 11 -3.48 11.12 14.77
C LYS A 11 -3.52 10.47 16.16
N SER A 12 -2.37 10.32 16.81
CA SER A 12 -2.27 9.71 18.14
C SER A 12 -2.85 10.61 19.23
N LYS A 13 -3.53 10.00 20.20
CA LYS A 13 -4.17 10.68 21.34
C LYS A 13 -3.25 10.63 22.57
N THR A 14 -3.56 11.45 23.57
CA THR A 14 -2.81 11.51 24.84
C THR A 14 -2.70 10.15 25.51
N LYS A 15 -3.77 9.34 25.52
CA LYS A 15 -3.75 7.98 26.07
C LYS A 15 -2.70 7.10 25.38
N ASP A 16 -2.62 7.19 24.05
CA ASP A 16 -1.62 6.45 23.27
C ASP A 16 -0.22 6.92 23.68
N HIS A 17 -0.01 8.24 23.78
CA HIS A 17 1.29 8.80 24.17
C HIS A 17 1.77 8.30 25.52
N VAL A 18 0.88 8.25 26.52
CA VAL A 18 1.19 7.71 27.85
C VAL A 18 1.59 6.24 27.76
N CYS A 19 0.80 5.40 27.10
CA CYS A 19 1.09 3.98 26.91
C CYS A 19 2.46 3.74 26.27
N TYR A 20 2.77 4.46 25.19
CA TYR A 20 4.06 4.32 24.50
C TYR A 20 5.22 4.84 25.33
N LEU A 21 5.03 5.93 26.06
CA LEU A 21 6.06 6.49 26.93
C LEU A 21 6.40 5.50 28.05
N GLU A 22 5.40 4.88 28.67
CA GLU A 22 5.61 3.84 29.68
C GLU A 22 6.38 2.64 29.10
N ARG A 23 6.01 2.16 27.91
CA ARG A 23 6.72 1.06 27.22
C ARG A 23 8.18 1.43 26.94
N ARG A 24 8.43 2.63 26.41
CA ARG A 24 9.78 3.12 26.08
C ARG A 24 10.64 3.30 27.32
N LEU A 25 10.07 3.80 28.41
CA LEU A 25 10.77 3.92 29.70
C LEU A 25 11.18 2.55 30.24
N LYS A 26 10.35 1.51 30.11
CA LYS A 26 10.73 0.14 30.46
C LYS A 26 11.90 -0.39 29.61
N GLN A 27 11.89 -0.13 28.30
CA GLN A 27 12.99 -0.51 27.40
C GLN A 27 14.28 0.26 27.72
N TRP A 28 14.15 1.55 28.06
CA TRP A 28 15.27 2.39 28.49
C TRP A 28 15.90 1.87 29.78
N LEU A 29 15.09 1.56 30.79
CA LEU A 29 15.56 0.99 32.06
C LEU A 29 16.23 -0.38 31.87
N LYS A 30 15.75 -1.18 30.92
CA LYS A 30 16.38 -2.45 30.52
C LYS A 30 17.71 -2.26 29.76
N GLY A 31 18.02 -1.04 29.31
CA GLY A 31 19.20 -0.74 28.51
C GLY A 31 19.08 -1.14 27.03
N ASP A 32 17.86 -1.42 26.55
CA ASP A 32 17.63 -1.80 25.15
C ASP A 32 17.51 -0.58 24.23
N ILE A 33 18.63 0.12 24.10
CA ILE A 33 18.73 1.36 23.30
C ILE A 33 18.55 1.06 21.81
N LYS A 34 18.98 -0.12 21.35
CA LYS A 34 18.87 -0.53 19.94
C LYS A 34 17.41 -0.63 19.52
N ALA A 35 16.56 -1.25 20.32
CA ALA A 35 15.11 -1.31 20.05
C ALA A 35 14.50 0.09 19.98
N LEU A 36 14.83 0.99 20.91
CA LEU A 36 14.32 2.36 20.92
C LEU A 36 14.74 3.19 19.69
N ILE A 37 15.98 3.01 19.23
CA ILE A 37 16.46 3.68 18.01
C ILE A 37 15.77 3.11 16.78
N ASN A 38 15.61 1.78 16.70
CA ASN A 38 14.91 1.12 15.61
C ASN A 38 13.46 1.61 15.53
N GLU A 39 12.74 1.59 16.65
CA GLU A 39 11.39 2.12 16.75
C GLU A 39 11.30 3.56 16.21
N GLY A 40 12.20 4.44 16.65
CA GLY A 40 12.21 5.83 16.19
C GLY A 40 12.43 5.96 14.68
N LYS A 41 13.34 5.15 14.11
CA LYS A 41 13.56 5.08 12.65
C LYS A 41 12.29 4.61 11.93
N CYS A 42 11.60 3.61 12.47
CA CYS A 42 10.39 3.03 11.89
C CYS A 42 9.28 4.07 11.82
N ILE A 43 9.03 4.76 12.93
CA ILE A 43 8.03 5.83 13.01
C ILE A 43 8.38 6.96 12.04
N GLN A 44 9.65 7.38 12.00
CA GLN A 44 10.05 8.51 11.15
C GLN A 44 9.86 8.20 9.66
N ARG A 45 10.27 7.01 9.21
CA ARG A 45 10.03 6.55 7.83
C ARG A 45 8.54 6.56 7.50
N HIS A 46 7.70 6.05 8.41
CA HIS A 46 6.26 5.96 8.21
C HIS A 46 5.57 7.34 8.18
N LEU A 47 5.96 8.27 9.06
CA LEU A 47 5.39 9.62 9.11
C LEU A 47 5.77 10.49 7.91
N ILE A 48 7.04 10.41 7.46
CA ILE A 48 7.51 11.17 6.29
C ILE A 48 6.78 10.71 5.01
N SER A 49 6.61 9.39 4.83
CA SER A 49 5.90 8.82 3.66
C SER A 49 4.47 9.37 3.51
N GLN A 50 3.78 9.68 4.62
CA GLN A 50 2.42 10.24 4.56
C GLN A 50 2.35 11.73 4.18
N THR A 51 3.47 12.45 4.28
CA THR A 51 3.51 13.92 4.20
C THR A 51 4.02 14.45 2.85
N ASN A 52 4.87 13.68 2.15
CA ASN A 52 5.64 14.20 1.01
C ASN A 52 5.00 14.07 -0.38
N MET A 53 3.75 13.62 -0.51
CA MET A 53 3.12 13.60 -1.83
C MET A 53 2.66 15.01 -2.23
N PRO A 54 3.10 15.54 -3.39
CA PRO A 54 2.60 16.82 -3.91
C PRO A 54 1.07 16.83 -3.89
N PHE A 55 0.48 17.94 -3.43
CA PHE A 55 -0.97 18.06 -3.23
C PHE A 55 -1.77 17.68 -4.48
N GLU A 56 -1.25 18.05 -5.65
CA GLU A 56 -1.81 17.74 -6.97
C GLU A 56 -1.82 16.24 -7.24
N TYR A 57 -0.71 15.54 -7.01
CA TYR A 57 -0.63 14.09 -7.17
C TYR A 57 -1.60 13.37 -6.23
N LYS A 58 -1.70 13.81 -4.97
CA LYS A 58 -2.63 13.22 -3.99
C LYS A 58 -4.10 13.34 -4.42
N LYS A 59 -4.46 14.45 -5.08
CA LYS A 59 -5.81 14.68 -5.62
C LYS A 59 -6.08 13.76 -6.83
N ILE A 60 -5.09 13.62 -7.71
CA ILE A 60 -5.15 12.74 -8.89
C ILE A 60 -5.29 11.29 -8.46
N THR A 61 -4.42 10.79 -7.57
CA THR A 61 -4.49 9.41 -7.06
C THR A 61 -5.84 9.11 -6.41
N ARG A 62 -6.36 10.03 -5.58
CA ARG A 62 -7.67 9.85 -4.93
C ARG A 62 -8.81 9.82 -5.95
N GLY A 63 -8.75 10.68 -6.96
CA GLY A 63 -9.72 10.72 -8.06
C GLY A 63 -9.69 9.43 -8.87
N PHE A 64 -8.49 8.95 -9.21
CA PHE A 64 -8.26 7.69 -9.92
C PHE A 64 -8.82 6.49 -9.14
N SER A 65 -8.43 6.32 -7.87
CA SER A 65 -8.91 5.21 -7.04
C SER A 65 -10.44 5.22 -6.92
N ARG A 66 -11.06 6.40 -6.79
CA ARG A 66 -12.51 6.52 -6.77
C ARG A 66 -13.14 6.04 -8.07
N LEU A 67 -12.61 6.45 -9.23
CA LEU A 67 -13.15 6.05 -10.54
C LEU A 67 -12.96 4.56 -10.83
N MET A 68 -11.81 3.99 -10.45
CA MET A 68 -11.56 2.54 -10.55
C MET A 68 -12.54 1.73 -9.69
N LEU A 69 -12.75 2.12 -8.42
CA LEU A 69 -13.70 1.46 -7.54
C LEU A 69 -15.15 1.61 -7.99
N GLN A 70 -15.47 2.64 -8.76
CA GLN A 70 -16.79 2.84 -9.39
C GLN A 70 -16.94 2.11 -10.73
N GLY A 71 -15.92 1.40 -11.22
CA GLY A 71 -15.93 0.72 -12.52
C GLY A 71 -15.78 1.67 -13.72
N LYS A 72 -15.51 2.95 -13.50
CA LYS A 72 -15.32 3.97 -14.55
C LYS A 72 -13.88 3.97 -15.06
N VAL A 73 -13.43 2.81 -15.55
CA VAL A 73 -12.02 2.56 -15.92
C VAL A 73 -11.52 3.56 -16.96
N HIS A 74 -12.29 3.82 -18.02
CA HIS A 74 -11.89 4.76 -19.06
C HIS A 74 -11.66 6.19 -18.51
N GLN A 75 -12.54 6.66 -17.62
CA GLN A 75 -12.39 7.99 -17.00
C GLN A 75 -11.19 8.01 -16.03
N ALA A 76 -10.93 6.90 -15.34
CA ALA A 76 -9.79 6.76 -14.45
C ALA A 76 -8.48 6.85 -15.24
N VAL A 77 -8.36 6.10 -16.34
CA VAL A 77 -7.17 6.13 -17.22
C VAL A 77 -6.95 7.53 -17.78
N ARG A 78 -8.00 8.17 -18.31
CA ARG A 78 -7.93 9.55 -18.81
C ARG A 78 -7.45 10.55 -17.74
N LEU A 79 -7.84 10.36 -16.48
CA LEU A 79 -7.41 11.22 -15.38
C LEU A 79 -5.90 11.14 -15.11
N ILE A 80 -5.27 9.99 -15.37
CA ILE A 80 -3.80 9.83 -15.29
C ILE A 80 -3.13 10.35 -16.58
N SER A 81 -3.71 10.04 -17.75
CA SER A 81 -3.19 10.46 -19.06
C SER A 81 -3.28 11.97 -19.34
N ILE A 82 -4.04 12.73 -18.54
CA ILE A 82 -4.03 14.20 -18.57
C ILE A 82 -2.93 14.76 -17.66
N ALA A 83 -2.57 14.04 -16.60
CA ALA A 83 -1.53 14.44 -15.64
C ALA A 83 -0.12 14.20 -16.19
N ASP A 84 0.09 13.07 -16.85
CA ASP A 84 1.23 12.88 -17.74
C ASP A 84 0.83 13.45 -19.10
N LYS A 85 1.53 14.45 -19.64
CA LYS A 85 1.33 14.99 -21.00
C LYS A 85 1.66 13.97 -22.11
N ARG A 86 1.14 12.75 -22.01
CA ARG A 86 1.33 11.66 -22.95
C ARG A 86 -0.05 11.19 -23.35
N ASP A 87 -0.48 11.74 -24.48
CA ASP A 87 -1.66 11.33 -25.20
C ASP A 87 -1.62 9.81 -25.38
N ALA A 88 -2.64 9.11 -24.88
CA ALA A 88 -2.63 7.67 -24.76
C ALA A 88 -3.70 7.07 -25.66
N LEU A 89 -3.43 7.06 -26.97
CA LEU A 89 -3.94 6.07 -27.93
C LEU A 89 -2.92 5.95 -29.08
N ILE A 90 -2.15 4.86 -29.10
CA ILE A 90 -1.34 4.48 -30.27
C ILE A 90 -2.17 3.48 -31.07
N HIS A 91 -2.66 3.90 -32.24
CA HIS A 91 -3.01 2.98 -33.31
C HIS A 91 -1.78 2.82 -34.20
N ASP A 92 -1.36 1.58 -34.46
CA ASP A 92 -0.36 1.30 -35.49
C ASP A 92 -1.02 1.45 -36.87
N VAL A 93 -0.35 2.21 -37.74
CA VAL A 93 -0.68 2.35 -39.16
C VAL A 93 0.32 1.54 -39.97
N ASP A 94 -0.17 0.76 -40.94
CA ASP A 94 0.71 0.10 -41.90
C ASP A 94 1.44 1.14 -42.79
N SER A 95 2.41 0.69 -43.57
CA SER A 95 3.14 1.55 -44.53
C SER A 95 2.25 2.21 -45.59
N ASN A 96 0.98 1.80 -45.69
CA ASN A 96 -0.03 2.28 -46.63
C ASN A 96 -1.10 3.17 -45.96
N GLY A 97 -0.96 3.49 -44.67
CA GLY A 97 -1.87 4.37 -43.92
C GLY A 97 -3.17 3.70 -43.42
N ASN A 98 -3.29 2.37 -43.49
CA ASN A 98 -4.45 1.65 -42.95
C ASN A 98 -4.26 1.30 -41.47
N ALA A 99 -5.33 1.43 -40.69
CA ALA A 99 -5.34 1.03 -39.28
C ALA A 99 -5.26 -0.49 -39.15
N ILE A 100 -4.20 -1.00 -38.52
CA ILE A 100 -4.08 -2.43 -38.21
C ILE A 100 -4.73 -2.70 -36.85
N TRP A 101 -5.75 -3.54 -36.83
CA TRP A 101 -6.39 -4.00 -35.60
C TRP A 101 -5.60 -5.18 -35.00
N LYS A 102 -4.57 -4.89 -34.22
CA LYS A 102 -3.91 -5.89 -33.36
C LYS A 102 -4.61 -5.96 -32.00
N THR A 103 -4.75 -7.15 -31.46
CA THR A 103 -5.25 -7.29 -30.07
C THR A 103 -4.21 -6.76 -29.08
N THR A 104 -4.64 -6.33 -27.88
CA THR A 104 -3.71 -5.90 -26.82
C THR A 104 -2.66 -6.97 -26.53
N ARG A 105 -3.02 -8.25 -26.65
CA ARG A 105 -2.11 -9.38 -26.46
C ARG A 105 -1.01 -9.44 -27.52
N GLU A 106 -1.33 -9.21 -28.79
CA GLU A 106 -0.34 -9.22 -29.89
C GLU A 106 0.66 -8.08 -29.75
N ILE A 107 0.18 -6.88 -29.44
CA ILE A 107 1.04 -5.70 -29.20
C ILE A 107 1.98 -5.94 -28.03
N LEU A 108 1.49 -6.58 -26.96
CA LEU A 108 2.30 -6.91 -25.80
C LEU A 108 3.36 -7.96 -26.12
N LEU A 109 3.04 -8.96 -26.94
CA LEU A 109 4.00 -9.99 -27.38
C LEU A 109 5.08 -9.41 -28.28
N GLU A 110 4.73 -8.54 -29.22
CA GLU A 110 5.68 -7.87 -30.13
C GLU A 110 6.67 -6.97 -29.36
N LYS A 111 6.20 -6.32 -28.28
CA LYS A 111 7.05 -5.47 -27.43
C LYS A 111 7.82 -6.21 -26.35
N HIS A 112 7.50 -7.47 -26.08
CA HIS A 112 8.15 -8.21 -25.00
C HIS A 112 9.50 -8.77 -25.47
N PRO A 113 10.62 -8.47 -24.80
CA PRO A 113 11.89 -9.10 -25.13
C PRO A 113 11.82 -10.61 -24.88
N GLU A 114 12.64 -11.40 -25.58
CA GLU A 114 12.76 -12.83 -25.31
C GLU A 114 13.12 -13.08 -23.84
N GLY A 115 12.45 -14.07 -23.23
CA GLY A 115 12.66 -14.41 -21.83
C GLY A 115 14.11 -14.84 -21.59
N LYS A 116 14.87 -14.02 -20.85
CA LYS A 116 16.22 -14.38 -20.42
C LYS A 116 16.17 -15.17 -19.12
N THR A 117 17.01 -16.19 -19.01
CA THR A 117 17.22 -16.88 -17.73
C THR A 117 17.77 -15.88 -16.70
N PRO A 118 17.24 -15.86 -15.47
CA PRO A 118 17.70 -14.91 -14.46
C PRO A 118 19.18 -15.14 -14.17
N ILE A 119 19.98 -14.08 -14.25
CA ILE A 119 21.40 -14.11 -13.89
C ILE A 119 21.46 -14.19 -12.36
N PRO A 120 22.18 -15.16 -11.75
CA PRO A 120 22.23 -15.32 -10.29
C PRO A 120 22.64 -14.04 -9.55
N GLU A 121 23.50 -13.21 -10.15
CA GLU A 121 23.95 -11.92 -9.61
C GLU A 121 22.88 -10.81 -9.68
N THR A 122 21.84 -10.97 -10.50
CA THR A 122 20.68 -10.06 -10.54
C THR A 122 19.61 -10.43 -9.53
N LEU A 123 19.72 -11.60 -8.90
CA LEU A 123 18.88 -11.94 -7.77
C LEU A 123 19.29 -11.03 -6.62
N LEU A 124 18.35 -10.22 -6.15
CA LEU A 124 18.53 -9.44 -4.95
C LEU A 124 18.92 -10.41 -3.83
N SER A 125 20.15 -10.30 -3.35
CA SER A 125 20.58 -11.03 -2.16
C SER A 125 19.78 -10.51 -0.97
N ASP A 126 19.30 -11.39 -0.09
CA ASP A 126 18.47 -11.06 1.08
C ASP A 126 19.08 -9.98 2.02
N THR A 127 20.33 -9.60 1.78
CA THR A 127 21.10 -8.62 2.53
C THR A 127 20.89 -7.17 2.11
N GLU A 128 20.34 -6.88 0.91
CA GLU A 128 20.24 -5.50 0.39
C GLU A 128 18.89 -4.81 0.57
N PHE A 129 17.88 -5.54 1.07
CA PHE A 129 16.71 -4.86 1.61
C PHE A 129 17.16 -4.15 2.88
N ASP A 130 17.37 -2.82 2.77
CA ASP A 130 17.35 -1.87 3.89
C ASP A 130 16.27 -2.38 4.84
N GLN A 131 16.70 -2.93 5.99
CA GLN A 131 15.85 -3.61 6.95
C GLN A 131 14.55 -2.84 7.01
N THR A 132 13.50 -3.40 6.39
CA THR A 132 12.17 -2.81 6.45
C THR A 132 11.92 -2.64 7.92
N CYS A 133 11.80 -1.40 8.37
CA CYS A 133 11.83 -1.11 9.78
C CYS A 133 10.57 -1.74 10.39
N PHE A 134 10.72 -2.94 10.91
CA PHE A 134 9.64 -3.77 11.40
C PHE A 134 9.61 -3.58 12.90
N ASP A 135 8.93 -2.52 13.32
CA ASP A 135 8.59 -2.33 14.72
C ASP A 135 7.09 -2.60 14.90
N PRO A 136 6.70 -3.42 15.90
CA PRO A 136 5.29 -3.71 16.20
C PRO A 136 4.39 -2.47 16.30
N ILE A 137 4.95 -1.30 16.65
CA ILE A 137 4.21 -0.04 16.74
C ILE A 137 3.49 0.35 15.44
N ILE A 138 3.98 -0.08 14.28
CA ILE A 138 3.34 0.22 12.98
C ILE A 138 2.02 -0.56 12.84
N PHE A 139 1.96 -1.76 13.40
CA PHE A 139 0.84 -2.68 13.24
C PHE A 139 -0.19 -2.57 14.38
N GLU A 140 0.11 -1.87 15.46
CA GLU A 140 -0.79 -1.74 16.61
C GLU A 140 -2.12 -1.05 16.26
N ARG A 141 -2.15 -0.29 15.15
CA ARG A 141 -3.38 0.30 14.60
C ARG A 141 -4.26 -0.67 13.83
N LEU A 142 -3.78 -1.87 13.52
CA LEU A 142 -4.56 -2.94 12.90
C LEU A 142 -5.42 -3.63 13.95
N THR A 143 -6.49 -2.95 14.35
CA THR A 143 -7.49 -3.50 15.26
C THR A 143 -8.56 -4.29 14.50
N GLY A 144 -9.32 -5.14 15.20
CA GLY A 144 -10.46 -5.86 14.62
C GLY A 144 -11.46 -4.93 13.94
N GLU A 145 -11.73 -3.76 14.51
CA GLU A 145 -12.59 -2.75 13.88
C GLU A 145 -11.97 -2.20 12.58
N SER A 146 -10.66 -1.93 12.55
CA SER A 146 -10.00 -1.47 11.32
C SER A 146 -10.06 -2.50 10.20
N ILE A 147 -9.90 -3.78 10.54
CA ILE A 147 -9.98 -4.93 9.62
C ILE A 147 -11.41 -5.08 9.10
N LYS A 148 -12.40 -5.04 10.00
CA LYS A 148 -13.82 -5.07 9.64
C LYS A 148 -14.19 -3.93 8.71
N GLN A 149 -13.79 -2.69 9.02
CA GLN A 149 -14.05 -1.53 8.16
C GLN A 149 -13.41 -1.67 6.78
N ALA A 150 -12.19 -2.23 6.70
CA ALA A 150 -11.54 -2.52 5.43
C ALA A 150 -12.33 -3.57 4.63
N ALA A 151 -12.71 -4.68 5.26
CA ALA A 151 -13.51 -5.74 4.64
C ALA A 151 -14.86 -5.24 4.13
N MET A 152 -15.53 -4.36 4.89
CA MET A 152 -16.80 -3.74 4.49
C MET A 152 -16.68 -2.83 3.25
N ARG A 153 -15.48 -2.35 2.94
CA ARG A 153 -15.19 -1.54 1.75
C ARG A 153 -14.68 -2.37 0.57
N THR A 154 -14.38 -3.65 0.78
CA THR A 154 -13.98 -4.57 -0.29
C THR A 154 -15.15 -4.76 -1.25
N ASN A 155 -14.89 -4.63 -2.54
CA ASN A 155 -15.81 -4.91 -3.64
C ASN A 155 -15.08 -5.77 -4.66
N GLY A 156 -15.78 -6.68 -5.33
CA GLY A 156 -15.20 -7.54 -6.36
C GLY A 156 -15.62 -8.99 -6.23
N ALA A 157 -15.43 -9.72 -7.33
CA ALA A 157 -15.63 -11.15 -7.40
C ALA A 157 -14.44 -11.89 -6.74
N ALA A 158 -14.55 -13.22 -6.71
CA ALA A 158 -13.64 -14.13 -6.02
C ALA A 158 -12.14 -13.98 -6.33
N GLY A 159 -11.78 -13.48 -7.52
CA GLY A 159 -10.37 -13.36 -7.92
C GLY A 159 -9.61 -14.70 -7.81
N PRO A 160 -8.28 -14.66 -7.73
CA PRO A 160 -7.46 -15.88 -7.60
C PRO A 160 -7.56 -16.55 -6.22
N SER A 161 -8.07 -15.86 -5.19
CA SER A 161 -8.24 -16.45 -3.86
C SER A 161 -9.54 -17.27 -3.72
N GLY A 162 -10.45 -17.20 -4.69
CA GLY A 162 -11.73 -17.91 -4.63
C GLY A 162 -12.77 -17.27 -3.68
N VAL A 163 -12.43 -16.20 -2.97
CA VAL A 163 -13.29 -15.55 -1.98
C VAL A 163 -13.71 -14.18 -2.48
N ASP A 164 -15.00 -14.00 -2.70
CA ASP A 164 -15.58 -12.73 -3.17
C ASP A 164 -15.72 -11.71 -2.04
N ALA A 165 -16.10 -10.48 -2.39
CA ALA A 165 -16.27 -9.41 -1.42
C ALA A 165 -17.27 -9.76 -0.30
N PHE A 166 -18.34 -10.51 -0.60
CA PHE A 166 -19.31 -10.93 0.41
C PHE A 166 -18.70 -11.96 1.38
N GLY A 167 -17.89 -12.90 0.88
CA GLY A 167 -17.12 -13.84 1.69
C GLY A 167 -16.19 -13.12 2.66
N TRP A 168 -15.40 -12.16 2.17
CA TRP A 168 -14.50 -11.37 3.03
C TRP A 168 -15.26 -10.56 4.09
N ARG A 169 -16.37 -9.93 3.71
CA ARG A 169 -17.22 -9.22 4.67
C ARG A 169 -17.71 -10.15 5.75
N ARG A 170 -18.23 -11.32 5.37
CA ARG A 170 -18.74 -12.33 6.30
C ARG A 170 -17.66 -12.81 7.26
N PHE A 171 -16.46 -13.14 6.77
CA PHE A 171 -15.36 -13.61 7.60
C PHE A 171 -14.90 -12.54 8.61
N CYS A 172 -14.78 -11.29 8.18
CA CYS A 172 -14.30 -10.21 9.04
C CYS A 172 -15.41 -9.56 9.90
N SER A 173 -16.68 -9.87 9.64
CA SER A 173 -17.82 -9.32 10.40
C SER A 173 -18.53 -10.35 11.27
N SER A 174 -18.24 -11.65 11.16
CA SER A 174 -18.90 -12.69 11.96
C SER A 174 -18.37 -12.71 13.39
N SER A 175 -18.87 -11.80 14.23
CA SER A 175 -18.79 -11.93 15.68
C SER A 175 -19.90 -12.86 16.15
N LYS A 176 -19.61 -14.16 16.30
CA LYS A 176 -20.33 -14.95 17.33
C LYS A 176 -19.83 -14.50 18.69
N SER A 177 -20.59 -14.76 19.76
CA SER A 177 -20.46 -14.29 21.15
C SER A 177 -19.10 -14.45 21.87
N ALA A 178 -17.98 -14.65 21.17
CA ALA A 178 -16.63 -14.76 21.70
C ALA A 178 -15.84 -13.43 21.73
N SER A 179 -16.44 -12.29 21.37
CA SER A 179 -15.75 -10.98 21.31
C SER A 179 -15.84 -10.13 22.58
N THR A 180 -16.18 -10.70 23.74
CA THR A 180 -16.20 -9.93 25.01
C THR A 180 -14.83 -9.78 25.67
N ASP A 181 -13.78 -10.47 25.19
CA ASP A 181 -12.49 -10.57 25.88
C ASP A 181 -11.28 -10.05 25.08
N LEU A 182 -11.43 -8.98 24.29
CA LEU A 182 -10.29 -8.26 23.68
C LEU A 182 -10.27 -6.78 24.05
#